data_AF-A0A1I0L324-F1
#
_entry.id   AF-A0A1I0L324-F1
#
_cell.length_a   1.000
_cell.length_b   1.000
_cell.length_c   1.000
_cell.angle_alpha   90.00
_cell.angle_beta   90.00
_cell.angle_gamma   90.00
#
_symmetry.space_group_name_H-M   'P 1'
#
loop_
_entity.id
_entity.type
_entity.pdbx_description
1 polymer ?
#
loop_
_entity_poly.entity_id
_entity_poly.type
_entity_poly.pdbx_seq_one_letter_code
_entity_poly.pdbx_strand_id
1 'polypeptide(L)'
;MRLHLLLPLFLLGGCAWEAGEGFAMLEPTVRAAYAPEPSRLTPEGYRRLSSDYQVRLTTATMRLERIELTAQSGGGGGGAFDPANPPPGYSLCHNGHCHRDDGALIDYEDIAAELGGGGTSPQTVATLPVGEVDLLAPETRQVTCSPACELPSGAVSRGQWAVTALTLEGLARDGRDTPRFVGEKPFRLELAPGGDPVEPLAVLRGDLDIPADREHAPRVRLALQLEMTSRVFDSVDWALPQPEGTGTVDLNAAANAPAREAILKGVTELTPTAEVTREDR
;
A
#
# COMPACT_ATOMS: atom_id res chain seq x y z
N MET A 1 26.04 -24.27 -72.90
CA MET A 1 26.11 -22.90 -72.35
C MET A 1 25.37 -22.88 -71.02
N ARG A 2 26.10 -22.71 -69.91
CA ARG A 2 25.57 -22.63 -68.55
C ARG A 2 25.19 -21.18 -68.27
N LEU A 3 23.96 -20.92 -67.87
CA LEU A 3 23.54 -19.61 -67.36
C LEU A 3 23.12 -19.80 -65.89
N HIS A 4 24.02 -19.40 -65.00
CA HIS A 4 23.81 -19.35 -63.57
C HIS A 4 22.86 -18.19 -63.24
N LEU A 5 21.64 -18.51 -62.79
CA LEU A 5 20.77 -17.52 -62.16
C LEU A 5 21.23 -17.33 -60.70
N LEU A 6 21.79 -16.16 -60.43
CA LEU A 6 22.15 -15.67 -59.11
C LEU A 6 20.89 -15.31 -58.32
N LEU A 7 20.70 -15.99 -57.19
CA LEU A 7 19.69 -15.68 -56.17
C LEU A 7 20.23 -14.54 -55.28
N PRO A 8 19.57 -13.37 -55.18
CA PRO A 8 19.98 -12.34 -54.22
C PRO A 8 19.43 -12.71 -52.85
N LEU A 9 20.31 -13.14 -51.95
CA LEU A 9 20.02 -13.35 -50.54
C LEU A 9 19.79 -11.96 -49.90
N PHE A 10 18.53 -11.55 -49.74
CA PHE A 10 18.16 -10.39 -48.94
C PHE A 10 18.40 -10.71 -47.46
N LEU A 11 19.59 -10.34 -46.96
CA LEU A 11 19.90 -10.24 -45.54
C LEU A 11 19.15 -9.03 -44.96
N LEU A 12 17.87 -9.22 -44.61
CA LEU A 12 17.16 -8.31 -43.72
C LEU A 12 17.75 -8.50 -42.32
N GLY A 13 18.83 -7.78 -42.03
CA GLY A 13 19.34 -7.60 -40.68
C GLY A 13 18.30 -6.81 -39.88
N GLY A 14 17.38 -7.52 -39.24
CA GLY A 14 16.56 -6.95 -38.18
C GLY A 14 17.50 -6.59 -37.03
N CYS A 15 17.62 -5.29 -36.73
CA CYS A 15 18.17 -4.87 -35.45
C CYS A 15 17.25 -5.45 -34.38
N ALA A 16 17.68 -6.52 -33.70
CA ALA A 16 17.10 -6.88 -32.42
C ALA A 16 17.49 -5.73 -31.48
N TRP A 17 16.55 -4.80 -31.27
CA TRP A 17 16.70 -3.79 -30.23
C TRP A 17 16.69 -4.57 -28.91
N GLU A 18 17.85 -4.76 -28.30
CA GLU A 18 17.92 -5.14 -26.90
C GLU A 18 17.07 -4.13 -26.12
N ALA A 19 16.27 -4.63 -25.17
CA ALA A 19 15.54 -3.74 -24.28
C ALA A 19 16.57 -2.78 -23.67
N GLY A 20 16.40 -1.47 -23.90
CA GLY A 20 17.35 -0.48 -23.39
C GLY A 20 17.52 -0.63 -21.88
N GLU A 21 18.73 -0.38 -21.38
CA GLU A 21 18.99 -0.30 -19.93
C GLU A 21 17.94 0.60 -19.26
N GLY A 22 17.44 0.16 -18.11
CA GLY A 22 16.54 0.92 -17.28
C GLY A 22 17.21 2.17 -16.71
N PHE A 23 16.36 3.09 -16.27
CA PHE A 23 16.76 4.44 -15.88
C PHE A 23 17.13 4.53 -14.40
N ALA A 24 16.62 3.60 -13.58
CA ALA A 24 16.99 3.50 -12.17
C ALA A 24 17.04 2.03 -11.72
N MET A 25 17.88 1.74 -10.73
CA MET A 25 17.99 0.44 -10.06
C MET A 25 17.56 0.59 -8.61
N LEU A 26 16.52 -0.15 -8.22
CA LEU A 26 16.00 -0.17 -6.85
C LEU A 26 16.81 -1.11 -5.96
N GLU A 27 17.07 -0.64 -4.74
CA GLU A 27 17.54 -1.43 -3.61
C GLU A 27 16.51 -1.32 -2.47
N PRO A 28 15.40 -2.06 -2.55
CA PRO A 28 14.33 -1.88 -1.60
C PRO A 28 14.58 -2.66 -0.31
N THR A 29 14.22 -2.02 0.80
CA THR A 29 14.11 -2.65 2.11
C THR A 29 12.69 -2.45 2.63
N VAL A 30 12.21 -3.42 3.41
CA VAL A 30 10.90 -3.38 4.04
C VAL A 30 11.09 -3.57 5.55
N ARG A 31 10.41 -2.73 6.32
CA ARG A 31 10.29 -2.86 7.77
C ARG A 31 8.83 -2.68 8.17
N ALA A 32 8.31 -3.60 8.97
CA ALA A 32 7.00 -3.45 9.61
C ALA A 32 7.18 -3.52 11.13
N ALA A 33 6.43 -2.72 11.88
CA ALA A 33 6.58 -2.63 13.33
C ALA A 33 5.27 -2.30 14.03
N TYR A 34 5.16 -2.75 15.28
CA TYR A 34 4.22 -2.22 16.26
C TYR A 34 4.90 -1.04 16.98
N ALA A 35 4.73 0.15 16.43
CA ALA A 35 5.47 1.33 16.87
C ALA A 35 4.95 1.82 18.25
N PRO A 36 5.87 2.14 19.19
CA PRO A 36 5.49 2.69 20.47
C PRO A 36 5.01 4.13 20.33
N GLU A 37 3.92 4.49 21.00
CA GLU A 37 3.51 5.88 21.21
C GLU A 37 3.82 6.26 22.67
N PRO A 38 4.87 7.06 22.94
CA PRO A 38 5.29 7.36 24.32
C PRO A 38 4.18 7.95 25.18
N SER A 39 3.31 8.78 24.59
CA SER A 39 2.15 9.39 25.26
C SER A 39 1.09 8.37 25.71
N ARG A 40 1.09 7.16 25.14
CA ARG A 40 0.16 6.08 25.46
C ARG A 40 0.78 4.99 26.32
N LEU A 41 2.10 4.99 26.53
CA LEU A 41 2.76 3.93 27.31
C LEU A 41 2.45 4.05 28.81
N THR A 42 2.11 2.93 29.45
CA THR A 42 2.06 2.82 30.91
C THR A 42 3.34 2.18 31.46
N PRO A 43 3.68 2.39 32.74
CA PRO A 43 4.83 1.75 33.37
C PRO A 43 4.82 0.22 33.31
N GLU A 44 3.65 -0.41 33.21
CA GLU A 44 3.48 -1.86 33.17
C GLU A 44 3.53 -2.46 31.74
N GLY A 45 3.89 -1.63 30.75
CA GLY A 45 4.02 -2.06 29.35
C GLY A 45 2.71 -2.09 28.56
N TYR A 46 1.62 -1.53 29.09
CA TYR A 46 0.37 -1.36 28.34
C TYR A 46 0.39 -0.10 27.49
N ARG A 47 -0.46 -0.06 26.47
CA ARG A 47 -0.79 1.11 25.67
C ARG A 47 -2.20 1.59 25.98
N ARG A 48 -2.34 2.84 26.41
CA ARG A 48 -3.63 3.51 26.63
C ARG A 48 -4.33 3.76 25.30
N LEU A 49 -5.60 3.40 25.26
CA LEU A 49 -6.51 3.67 24.16
C LEU A 49 -7.28 4.97 24.39
N SER A 50 -7.94 5.48 23.37
CA SER A 50 -8.82 6.67 23.49
C SER A 50 -10.04 6.43 24.39
N SER A 51 -10.39 5.17 24.66
CA SER A 51 -11.60 4.71 25.35
C SER A 51 -11.38 4.28 26.82
N ASP A 52 -10.30 4.76 27.45
CA ASP A 52 -9.77 4.40 28.78
C ASP A 52 -9.31 2.94 28.94
N TYR A 53 -9.53 2.10 27.92
CA TYR A 53 -8.97 0.77 27.86
C TYR A 53 -7.46 0.83 27.66
N GLN A 54 -6.80 -0.27 28.00
CA GLN A 54 -5.37 -0.44 27.84
C GLN A 54 -5.10 -1.82 27.24
N VAL A 55 -4.18 -1.89 26.29
CA VAL A 55 -3.81 -3.14 25.62
C VAL A 55 -2.32 -3.42 25.71
N ARG A 56 -1.96 -4.69 25.84
CA ARG A 56 -0.58 -5.18 25.72
C ARG A 56 -0.57 -6.37 24.79
N LEU A 57 0.15 -6.28 23.69
CA LEU A 57 0.33 -7.38 22.75
C LEU A 57 1.45 -8.31 23.22
N THR A 58 1.22 -9.60 23.08
CA THR A 58 2.21 -10.67 23.27
C THR A 58 2.60 -11.31 21.94
N THR A 59 1.68 -11.27 20.97
CA THR A 59 1.89 -11.73 19.59
C THR A 59 1.34 -10.66 18.65
N ALA A 60 2.12 -10.25 17.66
CA ALA A 60 1.62 -9.40 16.58
C ALA A 60 2.36 -9.72 15.28
N THR A 61 1.73 -10.50 14.42
CA THR A 61 2.28 -10.96 13.15
C THR A 61 1.37 -10.52 12.01
N MET A 62 1.95 -10.05 10.92
CA MET A 62 1.22 -9.62 9.73
C MET A 62 1.82 -10.28 8.50
N ARG A 63 0.99 -10.71 7.55
CA ARG A 63 1.46 -11.17 6.23
C ARG A 63 1.23 -10.08 5.20
N LEU A 64 2.34 -9.49 4.74
CA LEU A 64 2.38 -8.61 3.60
C LEU A 64 2.67 -9.46 2.38
N GLU A 65 1.68 -9.79 1.57
CA GLU A 65 1.91 -10.69 0.43
C GLU A 65 2.86 -10.06 -0.58
N ARG A 66 2.56 -8.82 -0.96
CA ARG A 66 3.33 -8.05 -1.93
C ARG A 66 3.17 -6.56 -1.72
N ILE A 67 4.18 -5.81 -2.17
CA ILE A 67 4.10 -4.36 -2.38
C ILE A 67 4.20 -4.10 -3.87
N GLU A 68 3.18 -3.49 -4.46
CA GLU A 68 3.19 -3.08 -5.86
C GLU A 68 3.62 -1.62 -5.97
N LEU A 69 4.68 -1.38 -6.74
CA LEU A 69 5.11 -0.03 -7.10
C LEU A 69 4.43 0.33 -8.42
N THR A 70 3.68 1.42 -8.41
CA THR A 70 2.97 1.89 -9.60
C THR A 70 3.56 3.20 -10.10
N ALA A 71 3.79 3.26 -11.40
CA ALA A 71 4.10 4.49 -12.09
C ALA A 71 2.83 5.04 -12.76
N GLN A 72 2.71 6.37 -12.76
CA GLN A 72 1.86 7.03 -13.75
C GLN A 72 2.68 7.09 -15.04
N SER A 73 2.19 6.45 -16.09
CA SER A 73 2.82 6.58 -17.40
C SER A 73 2.72 8.05 -17.81
N GLY A 74 3.86 8.73 -17.90
CA GLY A 74 3.97 10.02 -18.58
C GLY A 74 3.76 9.81 -20.08
N GLY A 75 2.51 9.68 -20.49
CA GLY A 75 2.13 9.71 -21.90
C GLY A 75 2.25 11.14 -22.39
N GLY A 76 3.29 11.41 -23.18
CA GLY A 76 3.52 12.73 -23.77
C GLY A 76 2.32 13.22 -24.58
N GLY A 77 2.01 14.52 -24.43
CA GLY A 77 1.25 15.27 -25.42
C GLY A 77 -0.28 15.21 -25.34
N GLY A 78 -0.88 15.25 -24.15
CA GLY A 78 -2.25 15.74 -23.99
C GLY A 78 -2.20 17.24 -23.75
N GLY A 79 -2.81 18.06 -24.63
CA GLY A 79 -2.87 19.51 -24.42
C GLY A 79 -3.47 19.82 -23.05
N ALA A 80 -2.85 20.74 -22.30
CA ALA A 80 -3.41 21.19 -21.03
C ALA A 80 -4.85 21.64 -21.25
N PHE A 81 -5.77 21.16 -20.41
CA PHE A 81 -7.17 21.59 -20.45
C PHE A 81 -7.24 23.12 -20.32
N ASP A 82 -7.86 23.78 -21.29
CA ASP A 82 -8.08 25.22 -21.32
C ASP A 82 -9.57 25.51 -21.04
N PRO A 83 -9.93 26.02 -19.84
CA PRO A 83 -11.31 26.36 -19.52
C PRO A 83 -11.92 27.44 -20.42
N ALA A 84 -11.09 28.27 -21.07
CA ALA A 84 -11.54 29.27 -22.03
C ALA A 84 -11.88 28.68 -23.41
N ASN A 85 -11.43 27.44 -23.67
CA ASN A 85 -11.71 26.70 -24.88
C ASN A 85 -11.99 25.22 -24.56
N PRO A 86 -13.12 24.93 -23.89
CA PRO A 86 -13.41 23.58 -23.41
C PRO A 86 -13.61 22.60 -24.59
N PRO A 87 -13.28 21.32 -24.38
CA PRO A 87 -13.48 20.30 -25.40
C PRO A 87 -14.98 20.06 -25.68
N PRO A 88 -15.31 19.41 -26.81
CA PRO A 88 -16.69 19.05 -27.11
C PRO A 88 -17.34 18.25 -25.97
N GLY A 89 -18.58 18.59 -25.64
CA GLY A 89 -19.33 17.97 -24.54
C GLY A 89 -19.21 18.70 -23.20
N TYR A 90 -18.37 19.74 -23.11
CA TYR A 90 -18.17 20.55 -21.92
C TYR A 90 -18.46 22.03 -22.20
N SER A 91 -19.14 22.69 -21.26
CA SER A 91 -19.51 24.10 -21.36
C SER A 91 -19.55 24.76 -19.98
N LEU A 92 -19.69 26.10 -19.95
CA LEU A 92 -19.86 26.87 -18.71
C LEU A 92 -18.78 26.61 -17.65
N CYS A 93 -17.52 26.52 -18.07
CA CYS A 93 -16.40 26.26 -17.18
C CYS A 93 -16.12 27.46 -16.26
N HIS A 94 -16.23 27.27 -14.95
CA HIS A 94 -15.90 28.28 -13.94
C HIS A 94 -15.61 27.62 -12.58
N ASN A 95 -14.84 28.29 -11.72
CA ASN A 95 -14.56 27.85 -10.34
C ASN A 95 -14.05 26.39 -10.22
N GLY A 96 -13.24 25.92 -11.17
CA GLY A 96 -12.62 24.60 -11.11
C GLY A 96 -13.45 23.46 -11.73
N HIS A 97 -14.61 23.73 -12.31
CA HIS A 97 -15.45 22.70 -12.95
C HIS A 97 -16.11 23.19 -14.26
N CYS A 98 -16.61 22.25 -15.06
CA CYS A 98 -17.45 22.51 -16.24
C CYS A 98 -18.77 21.73 -16.16
N HIS A 99 -19.77 22.21 -16.89
CA HIS A 99 -20.99 21.47 -17.16
C HIS A 99 -20.78 20.54 -18.36
N ARG A 100 -21.06 19.25 -18.16
CA ARG A 100 -21.14 18.29 -19.25
C ARG A 100 -22.53 18.28 -19.87
N ASP A 101 -22.66 17.85 -21.12
CA ASP A 101 -23.94 17.84 -21.86
C ASP A 101 -25.07 17.03 -21.18
N ASP A 102 -24.73 16.09 -20.28
CA ASP A 102 -25.67 15.32 -19.46
C ASP A 102 -26.12 16.06 -18.18
N GLY A 103 -25.63 17.28 -17.96
CA GLY A 103 -25.91 18.13 -16.80
C GLY A 103 -24.98 17.88 -15.61
N ALA A 104 -24.00 16.98 -15.72
CA ALA A 104 -23.03 16.75 -14.65
C ALA A 104 -22.06 17.92 -14.49
N LEU A 105 -21.61 18.16 -13.26
CA LEU A 105 -20.51 19.06 -12.94
C LEU A 105 -19.24 18.22 -12.82
N ILE A 106 -18.24 18.49 -13.65
CA ILE A 106 -16.98 17.73 -13.73
C ILE A 106 -15.82 18.66 -13.45
N ASP A 107 -14.91 18.25 -12.57
CA ASP A 107 -13.75 19.04 -12.16
C ASP A 107 -12.69 19.12 -13.28
N TYR A 108 -11.89 20.17 -13.29
CA TYR A 108 -10.88 20.40 -14.32
C TYR A 108 -9.85 19.28 -14.38
N GLU A 109 -9.48 18.69 -13.24
CA GLU A 109 -8.57 17.56 -13.17
C GLU A 109 -9.13 16.33 -13.90
N ASP A 110 -10.43 16.08 -13.77
CA ASP A 110 -11.11 14.95 -14.42
C ASP A 110 -11.22 15.18 -15.93
N ILE A 111 -11.53 16.40 -16.36
CA ILE A 111 -11.58 16.76 -17.79
C ILE A 111 -10.18 16.69 -18.41
N ALA A 112 -9.15 17.15 -17.70
CA ALA A 112 -7.76 17.03 -18.13
C ALA A 112 -7.34 15.56 -18.25
N ALA A 113 -7.79 14.70 -17.33
CA ALA A 113 -7.57 13.26 -17.38
C ALA A 113 -8.29 12.60 -18.56
N GLU A 114 -9.51 13.03 -18.90
CA GLU A 114 -10.26 12.56 -20.07
C GLU A 114 -9.61 13.01 -21.40
N LEU A 115 -9.17 14.27 -21.49
CA LEU A 115 -8.53 14.84 -22.67
C LEU A 115 -7.15 14.27 -22.97
N GLY A 116 -6.49 13.71 -21.97
CA GLY A 116 -5.25 12.96 -22.13
C GLY A 116 -5.37 11.73 -23.04
N GLY A 117 -6.58 11.33 -23.46
CA GLY A 117 -6.79 10.38 -24.57
C GLY A 117 -6.24 8.97 -24.35
N GLY A 118 -5.77 8.66 -23.16
CA GLY A 118 -5.40 7.33 -22.74
C GLY A 118 -5.45 7.34 -21.23
N GLY A 119 -6.48 6.72 -20.65
CA GLY A 119 -6.54 6.53 -19.21
C GLY A 119 -5.26 5.85 -18.78
N THR A 120 -4.34 6.62 -18.18
CA THR A 120 -3.07 6.13 -17.66
C THR A 120 -3.38 5.39 -16.37
N SER A 121 -4.05 4.23 -16.51
CA SER A 121 -4.23 3.31 -15.41
C SER A 121 -2.85 3.10 -14.81
N PRO A 122 -2.67 3.34 -13.49
CA PRO A 122 -1.39 3.14 -12.84
C PRO A 122 -0.83 1.78 -13.24
N GLN A 123 0.36 1.77 -13.82
CA GLN A 123 0.99 0.53 -14.26
C GLN A 123 1.92 0.06 -13.14
N THR A 124 1.75 -1.19 -12.71
CA THR A 124 2.71 -1.83 -11.81
C THR A 124 4.03 -1.97 -12.54
N VAL A 125 5.07 -1.28 -12.06
CA VAL A 125 6.42 -1.31 -12.64
C VAL A 125 7.35 -2.26 -11.90
N ALA A 126 7.04 -2.56 -10.64
CA ALA A 126 7.75 -3.56 -9.85
C ALA A 126 6.83 -4.13 -8.77
N THR A 127 7.01 -5.41 -8.45
CA THR A 127 6.35 -6.08 -7.32
C THR A 127 7.39 -6.61 -6.35
N LEU A 128 7.21 -6.34 -5.06
CA LEU A 128 8.10 -6.76 -3.98
C LEU A 128 7.38 -7.82 -3.15
N PRO A 129 7.66 -9.12 -3.31
CA PRO A 129 7.14 -10.16 -2.42
C PRO A 129 7.78 -10.02 -1.04
N VAL A 130 6.97 -9.93 0.03
CA VAL A 130 7.49 -9.69 1.40
C VAL A 130 7.32 -10.93 2.28
N GLY A 131 6.10 -11.44 2.42
CA GLY A 131 5.77 -12.55 3.30
C GLY A 131 5.37 -12.12 4.72
N GLU A 132 5.67 -12.98 5.69
CA GLU A 132 5.30 -12.78 7.10
C GLU A 132 6.29 -11.85 7.81
N VAL A 133 5.79 -10.89 8.60
CA VAL A 133 6.57 -9.96 9.42
C VAL A 133 6.09 -10.00 10.88
N ASP A 134 7.06 -10.00 11.81
CA ASP A 134 6.82 -9.85 13.24
C ASP A 134 6.85 -8.37 13.60
N LEU A 135 5.73 -7.84 14.07
CA LEU A 135 5.58 -6.44 14.42
C LEU A 135 6.18 -6.12 15.80
N LEU A 136 6.29 -7.10 16.70
CA LEU A 136 6.90 -6.91 18.03
C LEU A 136 8.43 -7.06 18.01
N ALA A 137 8.97 -7.78 17.03
CA ALA A 137 10.41 -7.89 16.76
C ALA A 137 10.76 -7.36 15.35
N PRO A 138 10.61 -6.04 15.11
CA PRO A 138 10.73 -5.47 13.78
C PRO A 138 12.14 -5.61 13.22
N GLU A 139 12.22 -6.14 12.01
CA GLU A 139 13.45 -6.33 11.24
C GLU A 139 13.38 -5.55 9.92
N THR A 140 14.49 -4.93 9.51
CA THR A 140 14.64 -4.37 8.17
C THR A 140 15.16 -5.46 7.24
N ARG A 141 14.36 -5.84 6.24
CA ARG A 141 14.69 -6.91 5.29
C ARG A 141 14.91 -6.36 3.91
N GLN A 142 15.95 -6.83 3.23
CA GLN A 142 16.12 -6.55 1.81
C GLN A 142 15.12 -7.40 1.00
N VAL A 143 14.50 -6.81 -0.01
CA VAL A 143 13.51 -7.48 -0.85
C VAL A 143 13.95 -7.44 -2.31
N THR A 144 13.72 -8.52 -3.04
CA THR A 144 13.98 -8.56 -4.49
C THR A 144 12.72 -8.16 -5.24
N CYS A 145 12.85 -7.39 -6.32
CA CYS A 145 11.73 -7.03 -7.16
C CYS A 145 11.43 -8.13 -8.19
N SER A 146 10.17 -8.24 -8.58
CA SER A 146 9.68 -9.05 -9.70
C SER A 146 9.00 -8.11 -10.72
N PRO A 147 9.27 -8.24 -12.03
CA PRO A 147 10.24 -9.17 -12.63
C PRO A 147 11.72 -8.75 -12.44
N ALA A 148 11.99 -7.46 -12.21
CA ALA A 148 13.34 -6.93 -11.96
C ALA A 148 13.27 -5.64 -11.12
N CYS A 149 14.37 -5.24 -10.48
CA CYS A 149 14.48 -3.97 -9.74
C CYS A 149 14.92 -2.79 -10.64
N GLU A 150 15.08 -3.04 -11.93
CA GLU A 150 15.38 -2.05 -12.92
C GLU A 150 14.09 -1.36 -13.38
N LEU A 151 14.01 -0.05 -13.15
CA LEU A 151 12.83 0.75 -13.47
C LEU A 151 12.90 1.28 -14.91
N PRO A 152 11.79 1.22 -15.67
CA PRO A 152 11.68 1.90 -16.95
C PRO A 152 11.67 3.43 -16.75
N SER A 153 11.79 4.18 -17.85
CA SER A 153 11.63 5.63 -17.80
C SER A 153 10.24 6.01 -17.26
N GLY A 154 10.18 6.94 -16.32
CA GLY A 154 8.92 7.43 -15.75
C GLY A 154 9.08 7.87 -14.31
N ALA A 155 7.97 8.01 -13.59
CA ALA A 155 7.99 8.32 -12.15
C ALA A 155 7.15 7.28 -11.39
N VAL A 156 7.76 6.62 -10.41
CA VAL A 156 7.02 5.80 -9.45
C VAL A 156 6.41 6.75 -8.42
N SER A 157 5.08 6.78 -8.36
CA SER A 157 4.35 7.72 -7.52
C SER A 157 3.64 7.09 -6.33
N ARG A 158 3.53 5.76 -6.30
CA ARG A 158 2.77 5.07 -5.26
C ARG A 158 3.24 3.64 -5.01
N GLY A 159 3.22 3.24 -3.74
CA GLY A 159 3.28 1.85 -3.30
C GLY A 159 1.90 1.36 -2.86
N GLN A 160 1.61 0.07 -3.06
CA GLN A 160 0.40 -0.59 -2.57
C GLN A 160 0.77 -1.86 -1.79
N TRP A 161 0.44 -1.92 -0.51
CA TRP A 161 0.74 -3.07 0.37
C TRP A 161 -0.50 -3.95 0.50
N ALA A 162 -0.40 -5.20 0.07
CA ALA A 162 -1.46 -6.19 0.24
C ALA A 162 -1.29 -6.92 1.59
N VAL A 163 -2.10 -6.55 2.58
CA VAL A 163 -2.18 -7.25 3.87
C VAL A 163 -3.13 -8.44 3.70
N THR A 164 -2.65 -9.66 3.89
CA THR A 164 -3.45 -10.88 3.64
C THR A 164 -3.69 -11.71 4.89
N ALA A 165 -2.87 -11.54 5.94
CA ALA A 165 -3.10 -12.19 7.22
C ALA A 165 -2.70 -11.27 8.38
N LEU A 166 -3.36 -11.43 9.51
CA LEU A 166 -3.09 -10.70 10.75
C LEU A 166 -3.36 -11.61 11.95
N THR A 167 -2.35 -11.80 12.79
CA THR A 167 -2.44 -12.55 14.04
C THR A 167 -2.09 -11.62 15.19
N LEU A 168 -3.02 -11.42 16.11
CA LEU A 168 -2.85 -10.60 17.31
C LEU A 168 -3.23 -11.41 18.54
N GLU A 169 -2.37 -11.43 19.54
CA GLU A 169 -2.70 -11.93 20.88
C GLU A 169 -2.22 -10.94 21.92
N GLY A 170 -2.95 -10.86 23.02
CA GLY A 170 -2.59 -9.95 24.09
C GLY A 170 -3.60 -9.92 25.22
N LEU A 171 -3.50 -8.85 25.99
CA LEU A 171 -4.31 -8.59 27.17
C LEU A 171 -4.94 -7.22 27.04
N ALA A 172 -6.24 -7.13 27.29
CA ALA A 172 -6.96 -5.87 27.47
C ALA A 172 -7.34 -5.69 28.94
N ARG A 173 -7.30 -4.45 29.44
CA ARG A 173 -7.84 -4.08 30.75
C ARG A 173 -8.53 -2.72 30.69
N ASP A 174 -9.46 -2.46 31.59
CA ASP A 174 -10.04 -1.13 31.75
C ASP A 174 -9.20 -0.31 32.74
N GLY A 175 -8.73 0.86 32.30
CA GLY A 175 -7.86 1.73 33.10
C GLY A 175 -8.60 2.66 34.07
N ARG A 176 -9.93 2.59 34.14
CA ARG A 176 -10.75 3.38 35.06
C ARG A 176 -10.64 2.90 36.51
N ASP A 177 -10.85 3.82 37.45
CA ASP A 177 -10.95 3.50 38.89
C ASP A 177 -12.08 2.50 39.18
N THR A 178 -13.22 2.66 38.49
CA THR A 178 -14.32 1.68 38.49
C THR A 178 -14.38 1.03 37.10
N PRO A 179 -13.73 -0.14 36.92
CA PRO A 179 -13.60 -0.75 35.62
C PRO A 179 -14.92 -1.40 35.14
N ARG A 180 -15.18 -1.34 33.84
CA ARG A 180 -16.35 -1.98 33.19
C ARG A 180 -16.29 -3.50 33.20
N PHE A 181 -15.09 -4.06 33.30
CA PHE A 181 -14.85 -5.49 33.54
C PHE A 181 -13.65 -5.67 34.47
N VAL A 182 -13.64 -6.74 35.26
CA VAL A 182 -12.61 -6.95 36.28
C VAL A 182 -11.38 -7.63 35.68
N GLY A 183 -10.19 -7.13 36.02
CA GLY A 183 -8.92 -7.76 35.72
C GLY A 183 -8.45 -7.62 34.27
N GLU A 184 -7.65 -8.58 33.83
CA GLU A 184 -7.11 -8.64 32.48
C GLU A 184 -7.90 -9.65 31.64
N LYS A 185 -8.21 -9.25 30.41
CA LYS A 185 -8.97 -10.03 29.45
C LYS A 185 -8.02 -10.47 28.34
N PRO A 186 -7.57 -11.74 28.33
CA PRO A 186 -6.80 -12.27 27.23
C PRO A 186 -7.65 -12.33 25.96
N PHE A 187 -7.04 -11.99 24.83
CA PHE A 187 -7.70 -12.04 23.54
C PHE A 187 -6.77 -12.63 22.47
N ARG A 188 -7.41 -13.19 21.43
CA ARG A 188 -6.77 -13.67 20.21
C ARG A 188 -7.60 -13.23 19.01
N LEU A 189 -6.91 -12.83 17.96
CA LEU A 189 -7.43 -12.60 16.61
C LEU A 189 -6.49 -13.32 15.65
N GLU A 190 -7.04 -14.11 14.74
CA GLU A 190 -6.28 -14.78 13.69
C GLU A 190 -7.03 -14.72 12.38
N LEU A 191 -6.65 -13.78 11.54
CA LEU A 191 -7.23 -13.58 10.23
C LEU A 191 -6.28 -14.14 9.19
N ALA A 192 -6.75 -15.14 8.46
CA ALA A 192 -6.10 -15.67 7.27
C ALA A 192 -7.02 -15.42 6.07
N PRO A 193 -6.50 -15.36 4.84
CA PRO A 193 -7.35 -15.16 3.70
C PRO A 193 -8.27 -16.36 3.51
N GLY A 194 -9.54 -16.07 3.23
CA GLY A 194 -10.52 -17.08 2.86
C GLY A 194 -10.59 -17.24 1.35
N GLY A 195 -10.51 -18.48 0.87
CA GLY A 195 -10.80 -18.81 -0.53
C GLY A 195 -9.70 -18.49 -1.54
N ASP A 196 -10.01 -18.83 -2.79
CA ASP A 196 -9.21 -18.58 -4.00
C ASP A 196 -10.11 -17.83 -5.01
N PRO A 197 -9.73 -16.63 -5.48
CA PRO A 197 -8.50 -15.88 -5.20
C PRO A 197 -8.44 -15.32 -3.78
N VAL A 198 -7.21 -15.21 -3.25
CA VAL A 198 -6.92 -14.62 -1.94
C VAL A 198 -7.25 -13.12 -1.97
N GLU A 199 -8.42 -12.75 -1.44
CA GLU A 199 -8.77 -11.35 -1.24
C GLU A 199 -7.96 -10.80 -0.04
N PRO A 200 -7.25 -9.66 -0.20
CA PRO A 200 -6.50 -9.07 0.90
C PRO A 200 -7.44 -8.54 1.99
N LEU A 201 -7.03 -8.68 3.25
CA LEU A 201 -7.70 -8.07 4.40
C LEU A 201 -7.71 -6.53 4.30
N ALA A 202 -6.64 -5.96 3.74
CA ALA A 202 -6.52 -4.53 3.46
C ALA A 202 -5.52 -4.29 2.32
N VAL A 203 -5.78 -3.24 1.53
CA VAL A 203 -4.82 -2.68 0.57
C VAL A 203 -4.43 -1.29 1.03
N LEU A 204 -3.23 -1.15 1.57
CA LEU A 204 -2.71 0.11 2.08
C LEU A 204 -1.97 0.85 0.97
N ARG A 205 -2.00 2.18 1.00
CA ARG A 205 -1.36 3.03 -0.02
C ARG A 205 -0.44 4.04 0.64
N GLY A 206 0.74 4.19 0.06
CA GLY A 206 1.73 5.19 0.46
C GLY A 206 2.27 5.88 -0.79
N ASP A 207 2.47 7.19 -0.68
CA ASP A 207 3.01 7.98 -1.79
C ASP A 207 4.53 7.73 -1.92
N LEU A 208 5.01 7.80 -3.16
CA LEU A 208 6.41 7.68 -3.53
C LEU A 208 6.78 8.83 -4.47
N ASP A 209 8.05 9.19 -4.47
CA ASP A 209 8.61 10.11 -5.45
C ASP A 209 9.94 9.56 -5.95
N ILE A 210 9.88 8.76 -7.02
CA ILE A 210 11.05 8.14 -7.63
C ILE A 210 11.06 8.45 -9.13
N PRO A 211 11.66 9.59 -9.55
CA PRO A 211 11.89 9.88 -10.96
C PRO A 211 12.95 8.94 -11.56
N ALA A 212 12.55 8.04 -12.46
CA ALA A 212 13.43 7.21 -13.25
C ALA A 212 13.70 7.89 -14.60
N ASP A 213 14.70 8.75 -14.63
CA ASP A 213 15.13 9.52 -15.80
C ASP A 213 16.67 9.65 -15.84
N ARG A 214 17.19 10.47 -16.76
CA ARG A 214 18.64 10.71 -16.92
C ARG A 214 19.19 11.87 -16.08
N GLU A 215 18.31 12.64 -15.46
CA GLU A 215 18.67 13.83 -14.69
C GLU A 215 18.99 13.46 -13.23
N HIS A 216 18.52 12.30 -12.78
CA HIS A 216 18.74 11.79 -11.44
C HIS A 216 19.74 10.63 -11.39
N ALA A 217 20.44 10.51 -10.25
CA ALA A 217 21.36 9.39 -10.04
C ALA A 217 20.60 8.05 -10.10
N PRO A 218 21.16 7.03 -10.77
CA PRO A 218 20.41 5.84 -11.16
C PRO A 218 20.21 4.84 -10.03
N ARG A 219 21.03 4.85 -8.97
CA ARG A 219 20.84 3.92 -7.84
C ARG A 219 19.89 4.53 -6.82
N VAL A 220 18.83 3.79 -6.49
CA VAL A 220 17.77 4.24 -5.57
C VAL A 220 17.66 3.26 -4.41
N ARG A 221 18.03 3.71 -3.21
CA ARG A 221 17.73 3.01 -1.97
C ARG A 221 16.34 3.41 -1.51
N LEU A 222 15.46 2.40 -1.42
CA LEU A 222 14.04 2.58 -1.12
C LEU A 222 13.72 1.89 0.21
N ALA A 223 13.55 2.64 1.29
CA ALA A 223 13.16 2.08 2.58
C ALA A 223 11.66 2.23 2.80
N LEU A 224 10.93 1.12 2.65
CA LEU A 224 9.48 1.03 2.82
C LEU A 224 9.15 0.64 4.26
N GLN A 225 8.29 1.42 4.89
CA GLN A 225 7.95 1.25 6.30
C GLN A 225 6.43 1.14 6.50
N LEU A 226 6.03 0.21 7.37
CA LEU A 226 4.65 0.09 7.84
C LEU A 226 4.63 0.07 9.36
N GLU A 227 4.03 1.09 9.96
CA GLU A 227 3.92 1.17 11.42
C GLU A 227 2.47 1.02 11.86
N MET A 228 2.20 -0.03 12.64
CA MET A 228 0.95 -0.22 13.36
C MET A 228 1.12 0.33 14.78
N THR A 229 0.17 1.09 15.30
CA THR A 229 0.21 1.54 16.70
C THR A 229 -0.98 1.01 17.48
N SER A 230 -1.05 1.32 18.78
CA SER A 230 -2.22 0.99 19.60
C SER A 230 -3.54 1.59 19.10
N ARG A 231 -3.49 2.57 18.19
CA ARG A 231 -4.68 3.22 17.63
C ARG A 231 -5.60 2.27 16.89
N VAL A 232 -5.09 1.15 16.36
CA VAL A 232 -5.93 0.13 15.71
C VAL A 232 -6.97 -0.47 16.65
N PHE A 233 -6.82 -0.29 17.98
CA PHE A 233 -7.76 -0.76 18.99
C PHE A 233 -8.64 0.35 19.59
N ASP A 234 -8.46 1.62 19.20
CA ASP A 234 -9.13 2.76 19.86
C ASP A 234 -10.66 2.67 19.80
N SER A 235 -11.19 2.14 18.70
CA SER A 235 -12.63 1.96 18.44
C SER A 235 -13.24 0.71 19.08
N VAL A 236 -12.44 -0.16 19.70
CA VAL A 236 -12.91 -1.42 20.29
C VAL A 236 -13.48 -1.17 21.68
N ASP A 237 -14.76 -1.51 21.88
CA ASP A 237 -15.36 -1.55 23.21
C ASP A 237 -15.05 -2.90 23.90
N TRP A 238 -13.93 -2.96 24.62
CA TRP A 238 -13.43 -4.18 25.25
C TRP A 238 -14.33 -4.75 26.36
N ALA A 239 -15.38 -4.05 26.79
CA ALA A 239 -16.39 -4.60 27.69
C ALA A 239 -17.30 -5.63 26.99
N LEU A 240 -17.54 -5.48 25.69
CA LEU A 240 -18.51 -6.30 24.95
C LEU A 240 -17.99 -7.69 24.60
N PRO A 241 -16.76 -7.87 24.05
CA PRO A 241 -16.27 -9.19 23.70
C PRO A 241 -16.22 -10.12 24.90
N GLN A 242 -16.82 -11.30 24.76
CA GLN A 242 -16.88 -12.30 25.83
C GLN A 242 -15.97 -13.48 25.50
N PRO A 243 -15.33 -14.08 26.51
CA PRO A 243 -14.53 -15.27 26.30
C PRO A 243 -15.43 -16.47 25.99
N GLU A 244 -14.94 -17.35 25.12
CA GLU A 244 -15.54 -18.66 24.90
C GLU A 244 -14.69 -19.73 25.59
N GLY A 245 -15.31 -20.58 26.41
CA GLY A 245 -14.62 -21.69 27.08
C GLY A 245 -13.44 -21.25 27.96
N THR A 246 -12.22 -21.36 27.42
CA THR A 246 -10.89 -21.26 28.08
C THR A 246 -10.55 -19.91 28.74
N GLY A 247 -11.50 -18.97 28.81
CA GLY A 247 -11.28 -17.63 29.38
C GLY A 247 -10.61 -16.64 28.44
N THR A 248 -10.20 -17.06 27.23
CA THR A 248 -9.69 -16.18 26.17
C THR A 248 -10.82 -15.70 25.28
N VAL A 249 -10.82 -14.41 24.96
CA VAL A 249 -11.72 -13.82 23.96
C VAL A 249 -11.19 -14.16 22.57
N ASP A 250 -11.89 -15.06 21.89
CA ASP A 250 -11.67 -15.32 20.47
C ASP A 250 -12.39 -14.26 19.63
N LEU A 251 -11.64 -13.33 19.05
CA LEU A 251 -12.18 -12.28 18.18
C LEU A 251 -12.57 -12.81 16.79
N ASN A 252 -12.24 -14.05 16.44
CA ASN A 252 -12.74 -14.70 15.23
C ASN A 252 -14.18 -15.19 15.39
N ALA A 253 -14.62 -15.44 16.63
CA ALA A 253 -15.98 -15.89 16.91
C ALA A 253 -17.02 -14.89 16.37
N ALA A 254 -18.15 -15.40 15.89
CA ALA A 254 -19.22 -14.57 15.33
C ALA A 254 -19.78 -13.58 16.36
N ALA A 255 -19.84 -13.97 17.64
CA ALA A 255 -20.31 -13.12 18.74
C ALA A 255 -19.40 -11.89 18.96
N ASN A 256 -18.13 -11.97 18.56
CA ASN A 256 -17.13 -10.92 18.73
C ASN A 256 -16.85 -10.15 17.42
N ALA A 257 -17.69 -10.34 16.39
CA ALA A 257 -17.54 -9.69 15.09
C ALA A 257 -17.37 -8.15 15.15
N PRO A 258 -18.12 -7.39 15.97
CA PRO A 258 -17.94 -5.94 16.02
C PRO A 258 -16.53 -5.50 16.45
N ALA A 259 -15.88 -6.22 17.37
CA ALA A 259 -14.52 -5.92 17.78
C ALA A 259 -13.50 -6.26 16.69
N ARG A 260 -13.68 -7.38 15.99
CA ARG A 260 -12.87 -7.74 14.82
C ARG A 260 -12.98 -6.70 13.70
N GLU A 261 -14.20 -6.28 13.37
CA GLU A 261 -14.46 -5.27 12.34
C GLU A 261 -13.82 -3.91 12.70
N ALA A 262 -13.90 -3.51 13.98
CA ALA A 262 -13.26 -2.30 14.48
C ALA A 262 -11.72 -2.33 14.33
N ILE A 263 -11.09 -3.48 14.62
CA ILE A 263 -9.64 -3.67 14.42
C ILE A 263 -9.28 -3.64 12.94
N LEU A 264 -10.03 -4.37 12.10
CA LEU A 264 -9.80 -4.39 10.65
C LEU A 264 -9.93 -3.00 10.03
N LYS A 265 -10.92 -2.21 10.47
CA LYS A 265 -11.03 -0.81 10.07
C LYS A 265 -9.76 -0.02 10.44
N GLY A 266 -9.27 -0.16 11.67
CA GLY A 266 -8.02 0.48 12.10
C GLY A 266 -6.81 0.05 11.25
N VAL A 267 -6.76 -1.20 10.80
CA VAL A 267 -5.74 -1.71 9.88
C VAL A 267 -5.85 -1.06 8.50
N THR A 268 -7.07 -0.90 7.96
CA THR A 268 -7.28 -0.24 6.65
C THR A 268 -6.91 1.24 6.64
N GLU A 269 -6.83 1.87 7.81
CA GLU A 269 -6.46 3.28 7.99
C GLU A 269 -4.94 3.48 8.19
N LEU A 270 -4.15 2.39 8.21
CA LEU A 270 -2.69 2.49 8.31
C LEU A 270 -2.13 3.20 7.06
N THR A 271 -1.14 4.07 7.29
CA THR A 271 -0.46 4.83 6.24
C THR A 271 1.00 4.38 6.16
N PRO A 272 1.36 3.52 5.20
CA PRO A 272 2.76 3.20 4.92
C PRO A 272 3.55 4.45 4.55
N THR A 273 4.84 4.46 4.90
CA THR A 273 5.76 5.52 4.54
C THR A 273 6.94 4.97 3.75
N ALA A 274 7.65 5.85 3.06
CA ALA A 274 8.85 5.50 2.33
C ALA A 274 9.91 6.58 2.47
N GLU A 275 11.16 6.14 2.55
CA GLU A 275 12.33 7.01 2.43
C GLU A 275 13.08 6.64 1.14
N VAL A 276 13.38 7.65 0.34
CA VAL A 276 14.05 7.51 -0.95
C VAL A 276 15.38 8.23 -0.87
N THR A 277 16.47 7.50 -1.07
CA THR A 277 17.82 8.07 -1.16
C THR A 277 18.47 7.66 -2.47
N ARG A 278 19.24 8.56 -3.07
CA ARG A 278 19.88 8.37 -4.37
C ARG A 278 21.39 8.38 -4.26
N GLU A 279 22.02 7.52 -5.05
CA GLU A 279 23.48 7.39 -5.11
C GLU A 279 23.96 7.28 -6.56
N ASP A 280 25.19 7.74 -6.80
CA ASP A 280 25.90 7.48 -8.05
C ASP A 280 26.23 5.98 -8.19
N ARG A 281 26.53 5.55 -9.42
CA ARG A 281 26.89 4.17 -9.73
C ARG A 281 28.21 3.75 -9.05
#